data_AF-A0A7V8IJ24-F1
#
_entry.id   AF-A0A7V8IJ24-F1
#
_cell.length_a   1.000
_cell.length_b   1.000
_cell.length_c   1.000
_cell.angle_alpha   90.00
_cell.angle_beta   90.00
_cell.angle_gamma   90.00
#
_symmetry.space_group_name_H-M   'P 1'
#
loop_
_entity.id
_entity.type
_entity.pdbx_description
1 polymer ?
#
loop_
_entity_poly.entity_id
_entity_poly.type
_entity_poly.pdbx_seq_one_letter_code
_entity_poly.pdbx_strand_id
1 'polypeptide(L)'
;MVRYIDFEMIDDIALGASILGTGGGGDPYLGALIAKNALRHAKPVTLCNLDDVKDNDLFIPCSTMGAPTVSVEKIISPRQILLAFETMENYLAESATGTFSIEIGGINSLIPLVVAAAKGLPVIDCDAMGRAFPEAQMVTFFLDDLTSAPNTLADEKGNAVILNPIDGMWSERLARAVVEQMGAACAICDYPLRGNQLKRSAIKGTLSLAQDIGRMLRQAHQSGSHPVQSLLKVLNGYIVASGKIVDVARRTTGGFARGQVVIDGMGNDKGESFTVLFQNELLLAYRSSQMTVPTQDNLLAVVPDLISIVDSETGRPIITEHLRYGQRVDVIAYPCNDKWRTPKGIDVAGPEYFGYPVQYVPIEQLANR
;
A
#
# COMPACT_ATOMS: atom_id res chain seq x y z
N MET A 1 -3.67 -16.08 -22.30
CA MET A 1 -3.10 -17.26 -21.61
C MET A 1 -3.54 -17.18 -20.16
N VAL A 2 -4.09 -18.25 -19.58
CA VAL A 2 -4.53 -18.23 -18.17
C VAL A 2 -3.28 -18.20 -17.28
N ARG A 3 -3.21 -17.25 -16.36
CA ARG A 3 -2.10 -17.10 -15.42
C ARG A 3 -2.54 -17.57 -14.04
N TYR A 4 -1.79 -18.49 -13.45
CA TYR A 4 -2.04 -19.00 -12.11
C TYR A 4 -1.07 -18.36 -11.11
N ILE A 5 -1.56 -18.11 -9.90
CA ILE A 5 -0.75 -17.61 -8.79
C ILE A 5 -0.03 -18.80 -8.16
N ASP A 6 1.30 -18.74 -8.12
CA ASP A 6 2.17 -19.72 -7.45
C ASP A 6 2.98 -19.08 -6.30
N PHE A 7 3.79 -19.88 -5.63
CA PHE A 7 4.54 -19.40 -4.46
C PHE A 7 5.66 -18.43 -4.81
N GLU A 8 6.28 -18.56 -5.98
CA GLU A 8 7.34 -17.63 -6.42
C GLU A 8 6.71 -16.29 -6.80
N MET A 9 5.57 -16.30 -7.49
CA MET A 9 4.77 -15.12 -7.77
C MET A 9 4.37 -14.40 -6.48
N ILE A 10 3.98 -15.12 -5.42
CA ILE A 10 3.68 -14.48 -4.13
C ILE A 10 4.90 -13.78 -3.55
N ASP A 11 6.08 -14.40 -3.57
CA ASP A 11 7.30 -13.77 -3.05
C ASP A 11 7.68 -12.52 -3.83
N ASP A 12 7.56 -12.59 -5.16
CA ASP A 12 7.82 -11.47 -6.04
C ASP A 12 6.80 -10.34 -5.81
N ILE A 13 5.49 -10.64 -5.73
CA ILE A 13 4.45 -9.65 -5.42
C ILE A 13 4.70 -9.03 -4.05
N ALA A 14 5.00 -9.83 -3.02
CA ALA A 14 5.27 -9.33 -1.68
C ALA A 14 6.44 -8.33 -1.68
N LEU A 15 7.54 -8.68 -2.35
CA LEU A 15 8.72 -7.81 -2.43
C LEU A 15 8.43 -6.52 -3.21
N GLY A 16 7.73 -6.59 -4.34
CA GLY A 16 7.40 -5.39 -5.12
C GLY A 16 6.34 -4.51 -4.47
N ALA A 17 5.31 -5.11 -3.86
CA ALA A 17 4.30 -4.38 -3.08
C ALA A 17 4.91 -3.66 -1.88
N SER A 18 6.03 -4.12 -1.36
CA SER A 18 6.77 -3.41 -0.29
C SER A 18 7.45 -2.14 -0.78
N ILE A 19 7.86 -2.11 -2.06
CA ILE A 19 8.35 -0.88 -2.69
C ILE A 19 7.17 0.08 -2.90
N LEU A 20 6.10 -0.41 -3.54
CA LEU A 20 4.90 0.38 -3.87
C LEU A 20 4.09 0.81 -2.64
N GLY A 21 4.20 0.10 -1.53
CA GLY A 21 3.54 0.42 -0.27
C GLY A 21 4.15 1.59 0.49
N THR A 22 5.20 2.24 -0.05
CA THR A 22 5.80 3.47 0.50
C THR A 22 6.11 3.40 2.00
N GLY A 23 6.58 2.24 2.46
CA GLY A 23 6.93 1.99 3.86
C GLY A 23 5.76 1.61 4.78
N GLY A 24 4.52 1.63 4.29
CA GLY A 24 3.33 1.17 4.99
C GLY A 24 2.65 -0.01 4.29
N GLY A 25 1.32 -0.12 4.46
CA GLY A 25 0.53 -1.27 4.00
C GLY A 25 0.74 -2.58 4.79
N GLY A 26 1.54 -2.57 5.87
CA GLY A 26 1.81 -3.73 6.74
C GLY A 26 2.97 -4.63 6.29
N ASP A 27 3.29 -5.67 7.07
CA ASP A 27 4.45 -6.53 6.79
C ASP A 27 4.16 -7.49 5.61
N PRO A 28 4.86 -7.33 4.46
CA PRO A 28 4.71 -8.17 3.28
C PRO A 28 5.05 -9.64 3.54
N TYR A 29 6.00 -9.93 4.43
CA TYR A 29 6.46 -11.28 4.73
C TYR A 29 5.35 -12.07 5.44
N LEU A 30 4.66 -11.44 6.39
CA LEU A 30 3.49 -12.03 7.04
C LEU A 30 2.37 -12.31 6.02
N GLY A 31 2.08 -11.35 5.14
CA GLY A 31 1.12 -11.55 4.05
C GLY A 31 1.46 -12.72 3.14
N ALA A 32 2.73 -12.85 2.75
CA ALA A 32 3.20 -13.93 1.89
C ALA A 32 3.05 -15.30 2.56
N LEU A 33 3.37 -15.41 3.85
CA LEU A 33 3.19 -16.64 4.62
C LEU A 33 1.71 -17.05 4.69
N ILE A 34 0.81 -16.11 4.99
CA ILE A 34 -0.63 -16.37 5.08
C ILE A 34 -1.19 -16.78 3.72
N ALA A 35 -0.85 -16.06 2.65
CA ALA A 35 -1.31 -16.36 1.29
C ALA A 35 -0.81 -17.73 0.79
N LYS A 36 0.48 -18.05 1.01
CA LYS A 36 1.04 -19.36 0.65
C LYS A 36 0.38 -20.49 1.42
N ASN A 37 0.13 -20.30 2.72
CA ASN A 37 -0.56 -21.29 3.53
C ASN A 37 -1.99 -21.54 3.01
N ALA A 38 -2.71 -20.48 2.64
CA ALA A 38 -4.03 -20.60 2.04
C ALA A 38 -4.00 -21.36 0.69
N LEU A 39 -3.02 -21.06 -0.17
CA LEU A 39 -2.88 -21.71 -1.48
C LEU A 39 -2.50 -23.20 -1.41
N ARG A 40 -1.79 -23.67 -0.37
CA ARG A 40 -1.38 -25.09 -0.25
C ARG A 40 -2.54 -26.08 -0.34
N HIS A 41 -3.71 -25.65 0.12
CA HIS A 41 -4.90 -26.50 0.23
C HIS A 41 -6.01 -26.11 -0.75
N ALA A 42 -5.76 -25.12 -1.60
CA ALA A 42 -6.75 -24.55 -2.50
C ALA A 42 -6.69 -25.18 -3.90
N LYS A 43 -7.77 -24.97 -4.66
CA LYS A 43 -7.71 -25.10 -6.12
C LYS A 43 -6.79 -24.00 -6.70
N PRO A 44 -6.21 -24.20 -7.89
CA PRO A 44 -5.40 -23.17 -8.55
C PRO A 44 -6.15 -21.84 -8.64
N VAL A 45 -5.55 -20.78 -8.11
CA VAL A 45 -6.10 -19.41 -8.18
C VAL A 45 -5.56 -18.72 -9.42
N THR A 46 -6.45 -18.09 -10.18
CA THR A 46 -6.11 -17.36 -11.41
C THR A 46 -5.95 -15.87 -11.16
N LEU A 47 -4.96 -15.27 -11.80
CA LEU A 47 -4.81 -13.81 -11.92
C LEU A 47 -5.38 -13.38 -13.28
N CYS A 48 -6.44 -12.58 -13.26
CA CYS A 48 -7.19 -12.16 -14.45
C CYS A 48 -6.96 -10.68 -14.74
N ASN A 49 -6.95 -10.29 -16.03
CA ASN A 49 -6.87 -8.88 -16.37
C ASN A 49 -8.18 -8.18 -16.07
N LEU A 50 -8.09 -6.90 -15.68
CA LEU A 50 -9.24 -6.04 -15.45
C LEU A 50 -10.15 -5.90 -16.70
N ASP A 51 -9.58 -5.91 -17.91
CA ASP A 51 -10.36 -5.78 -19.15
C ASP A 51 -11.26 -6.99 -19.43
N ASP A 52 -10.92 -8.16 -18.89
CA ASP A 52 -11.64 -9.41 -19.11
C ASP A 52 -12.87 -9.54 -18.19
N VAL A 53 -13.07 -8.59 -17.27
CA VAL A 53 -14.19 -8.53 -16.34
C VAL A 53 -15.49 -8.13 -17.04
N LYS A 54 -16.58 -8.87 -16.77
CA LYS A 54 -17.92 -8.55 -17.27
C LYS A 54 -18.55 -7.43 -16.44
N ASP A 55 -19.29 -6.56 -17.13
CA ASP A 55 -19.80 -5.31 -16.56
C ASP A 55 -20.71 -5.48 -15.34
N ASN A 56 -21.51 -6.54 -15.31
CA ASN A 56 -22.53 -6.75 -14.26
C ASN A 56 -22.06 -7.68 -13.13
N ASP A 57 -20.89 -8.31 -13.28
CA ASP A 57 -20.35 -9.20 -12.26
C ASP A 57 -19.96 -8.40 -11.00
N LEU A 58 -20.11 -9.01 -9.83
CA LEU A 58 -19.80 -8.40 -8.53
C LEU A 58 -18.34 -8.70 -8.13
N PHE A 59 -17.61 -7.68 -7.71
CA PHE A 59 -16.25 -7.79 -7.20
C PHE A 59 -16.16 -7.14 -5.83
N ILE A 60 -15.52 -7.86 -4.91
CA ILE A 60 -15.37 -7.41 -3.52
C ILE A 60 -13.87 -7.45 -3.18
N PRO A 61 -13.25 -6.34 -2.78
CA PRO A 61 -11.91 -6.35 -2.22
C PRO A 61 -11.96 -6.76 -0.74
N CYS A 62 -10.84 -7.28 -0.24
CA CYS A 62 -10.65 -7.51 1.19
C CYS A 62 -9.25 -7.09 1.60
N SER A 63 -9.17 -6.39 2.73
CA SER A 63 -7.92 -5.88 3.29
C SER A 63 -7.93 -6.01 4.80
N THR A 64 -6.86 -5.55 5.42
CA THR A 64 -6.73 -5.39 6.86
C THR A 64 -6.70 -3.91 7.19
N MET A 65 -7.33 -3.57 8.31
CA MET A 65 -7.40 -2.22 8.85
C MET A 65 -6.93 -2.25 10.29
N GLY A 66 -6.01 -1.36 10.65
CA GLY A 66 -5.45 -1.34 11.99
C GLY A 66 -4.14 -0.58 12.10
N ALA A 67 -3.50 -0.73 13.24
CA ALA A 67 -2.15 -0.26 13.46
C ALA A 67 -1.16 -1.34 12.97
N PRO A 68 -0.28 -1.03 11.99
CA PRO A 68 0.76 -1.95 11.54
C PRO A 68 1.63 -2.48 12.70
N THR A 69 1.94 -1.61 13.67
CA THR A 69 2.71 -1.97 14.87
C THR A 69 2.04 -3.01 15.75
N VAL A 70 0.71 -3.17 15.69
CA VAL A 70 -0.03 -4.23 16.39
C VAL A 70 -0.10 -5.48 15.54
N SER A 71 -0.26 -5.33 14.23
CA SER A 71 -0.44 -6.45 13.29
C SER A 71 0.77 -7.40 13.23
N VAL A 72 1.97 -6.92 13.61
CA VAL A 72 3.17 -7.76 13.74
C VAL A 72 3.13 -8.71 14.94
N GLU A 73 2.35 -8.41 15.99
CA GLU A 73 2.17 -9.25 17.17
C GLU A 73 0.83 -10.00 17.14
N LYS A 74 -0.21 -9.34 16.64
CA LYS A 74 -1.57 -9.87 16.49
C LYS A 74 -1.78 -10.36 15.04
N ILE A 75 -1.18 -11.50 14.73
CA ILE A 75 -1.22 -12.08 13.37
C ILE A 75 -2.67 -12.27 12.92
N ILE A 76 -2.97 -11.78 11.72
CA ILE A 76 -4.29 -11.83 11.09
C ILE A 76 -4.69 -13.28 10.83
N SER A 77 -5.85 -13.69 11.37
CA SER A 77 -6.41 -15.01 11.12
C SER A 77 -7.04 -15.10 9.71
N PRO A 78 -6.82 -16.19 8.94
CA PRO A 78 -7.58 -16.42 7.71
C PRO A 78 -9.10 -16.42 7.95
N ARG A 79 -9.56 -16.83 9.14
CA ARG A 79 -10.99 -16.89 9.45
C ARG A 79 -11.62 -15.49 9.55
N GLN A 80 -10.93 -14.50 10.10
CA GLN A 80 -11.49 -13.14 10.16
C GLN A 80 -11.61 -12.50 8.77
N ILE A 81 -10.65 -12.77 7.87
CA ILE A 81 -10.70 -12.32 6.46
C ILE A 81 -11.95 -12.89 5.78
N LEU A 82 -12.14 -14.22 5.90
CA LEU A 82 -13.31 -14.89 5.31
C LEU A 82 -14.62 -14.46 5.95
N LEU A 83 -14.65 -14.24 7.27
CA LEU A 83 -15.84 -13.79 7.96
C LEU A 83 -16.31 -12.42 7.44
N ALA A 84 -15.40 -11.44 7.32
CA ALA A 84 -15.74 -10.14 6.73
C ALA A 84 -16.30 -10.30 5.31
N PHE A 85 -15.64 -11.09 4.46
CA PHE A 85 -16.06 -11.31 3.08
C PHE A 85 -17.42 -12.02 2.97
N GLU A 86 -17.64 -13.08 3.75
CA GLU A 86 -18.91 -13.80 3.82
C GLU A 86 -20.04 -12.90 4.35
N THR A 87 -19.75 -12.03 5.34
CA THR A 87 -20.72 -11.03 5.81
C THR A 87 -21.13 -10.08 4.69
N MET A 88 -20.19 -9.65 3.84
CA MET A 88 -20.48 -8.80 2.67
C MET A 88 -21.43 -9.50 1.69
N GLU A 89 -21.07 -10.70 1.26
CA GLU A 89 -21.90 -11.48 0.31
C GLU A 89 -23.30 -11.76 0.86
N ASN A 90 -23.41 -12.09 2.16
CA ASN A 90 -24.69 -12.31 2.82
C ASN A 90 -25.54 -11.04 2.87
N TYR A 91 -24.94 -9.88 3.14
CA TYR A 91 -25.66 -8.61 3.16
C TYR A 91 -26.13 -8.20 1.77
N LEU A 92 -25.31 -8.42 0.74
CA LEU A 92 -25.66 -8.15 -0.66
C LEU A 92 -26.61 -9.19 -1.25
N ALA A 93 -26.79 -10.34 -0.58
CA ALA A 93 -27.50 -11.50 -1.09
C ALA A 93 -26.99 -11.98 -2.46
N GLU A 94 -25.69 -11.81 -2.71
CA GLU A 94 -25.03 -12.11 -3.98
C GLU A 94 -23.58 -12.53 -3.72
N SER A 95 -23.13 -13.60 -4.39
CA SER A 95 -21.74 -14.05 -4.31
C SER A 95 -20.83 -13.24 -5.23
N ALA A 96 -19.61 -12.97 -4.79
CA ALA A 96 -18.62 -12.31 -5.62
C ALA A 96 -18.20 -13.22 -6.80
N THR A 97 -18.02 -12.63 -7.97
CA THR A 97 -17.42 -13.30 -9.13
C THR A 97 -15.89 -13.28 -9.08
N GLY A 98 -15.30 -12.33 -8.35
CA GLY A 98 -13.85 -12.21 -8.16
C GLY A 98 -13.51 -11.27 -7.01
N THR A 99 -12.23 -11.26 -6.63
CA THR A 99 -11.69 -10.33 -5.63
C THR A 99 -10.47 -9.60 -6.18
N PHE A 100 -10.04 -8.54 -5.51
CA PHE A 100 -8.90 -7.72 -5.90
C PHE A 100 -8.35 -7.00 -4.67
N SER A 101 -7.15 -6.44 -4.78
CA SER A 101 -6.53 -5.68 -3.69
C SER A 101 -7.13 -4.28 -3.63
N ILE A 102 -7.49 -3.79 -2.45
CA ILE A 102 -7.86 -2.37 -2.33
C ILE A 102 -6.63 -1.47 -2.54
N GLU A 103 -5.45 -1.95 -2.16
CA GLU A 103 -4.18 -1.23 -2.27
C GLU A 103 -3.03 -2.16 -2.65
N ILE A 104 -2.05 -1.62 -3.37
CA ILE A 104 -0.79 -2.31 -3.68
C ILE A 104 0.32 -1.91 -2.68
N GLY A 105 0.11 -2.22 -1.40
CA GLY A 105 1.11 -2.12 -0.35
C GLY A 105 1.06 -3.27 0.65
N GLY A 106 2.25 -3.70 1.09
CA GLY A 106 2.46 -4.58 2.24
C GLY A 106 1.59 -5.84 2.29
N ILE A 107 0.95 -6.09 3.44
CA ILE A 107 0.08 -7.26 3.64
C ILE A 107 -1.19 -7.19 2.78
N ASN A 108 -1.74 -6.00 2.56
CA ASN A 108 -3.03 -5.81 1.90
C ASN A 108 -3.01 -6.18 0.41
N SER A 109 -1.84 -6.19 -0.22
CA SER A 109 -1.67 -6.74 -1.58
C SER A 109 -1.89 -8.26 -1.66
N LEU A 110 -1.83 -8.97 -0.52
CA LEU A 110 -1.82 -10.43 -0.47
C LEU A 110 -3.07 -11.00 0.22
N ILE A 111 -3.82 -10.19 0.98
CA ILE A 111 -5.07 -10.61 1.63
C ILE A 111 -6.12 -11.16 0.65
N PRO A 112 -6.35 -10.56 -0.53
CA PRO A 112 -7.32 -11.11 -1.49
C PRO A 112 -6.97 -12.52 -1.97
N LEU A 113 -5.69 -12.91 -1.96
CA LEU A 113 -5.27 -14.26 -2.34
C LEU A 113 -5.77 -15.30 -1.34
N VAL A 114 -5.94 -14.93 -0.07
CA VAL A 114 -6.52 -15.80 0.96
C VAL A 114 -8.00 -16.06 0.68
N VAL A 115 -8.75 -15.01 0.35
CA VAL A 115 -10.16 -15.11 -0.05
C VAL A 115 -10.30 -15.97 -1.31
N ALA A 116 -9.49 -15.66 -2.33
CA ALA A 116 -9.48 -16.36 -3.60
C ALA A 116 -9.18 -17.86 -3.43
N ALA A 117 -8.18 -18.20 -2.62
CA ALA A 117 -7.81 -19.58 -2.29
C ALA A 117 -8.96 -20.33 -1.59
N ALA A 118 -9.61 -19.71 -0.60
CA ALA A 118 -10.67 -20.34 0.16
C ALA A 118 -11.97 -20.53 -0.64
N LYS A 119 -12.33 -19.55 -1.48
CA LYS A 119 -13.59 -19.53 -2.22
C LYS A 119 -13.47 -20.03 -3.66
N GLY A 120 -12.25 -20.23 -4.17
CA GLY A 120 -12.01 -20.57 -5.58
C GLY A 120 -12.33 -19.42 -6.54
N LEU A 121 -12.12 -18.17 -6.10
CA LEU A 121 -12.37 -16.98 -6.91
C LEU A 121 -11.11 -16.57 -7.70
N PRO A 122 -11.27 -15.95 -8.88
CA PRO A 122 -10.15 -15.25 -9.53
C PRO A 122 -9.77 -13.99 -8.74
N VAL A 123 -8.48 -13.65 -8.81
CA VAL A 123 -7.96 -12.34 -8.39
C VAL A 123 -7.86 -11.45 -9.63
N ILE A 124 -8.42 -10.24 -9.59
CA ILE A 124 -8.29 -9.28 -10.68
C ILE A 124 -7.02 -8.45 -10.48
N ASP A 125 -6.23 -8.33 -11.54
CA ASP A 125 -4.97 -7.57 -11.56
C ASP A 125 -5.23 -6.06 -11.60
N CYS A 126 -5.63 -5.53 -10.45
CA CYS A 126 -5.82 -4.12 -10.21
C CYS A 126 -5.81 -3.82 -8.70
N ASP A 127 -5.67 -2.54 -8.37
CA ASP A 127 -6.02 -2.03 -7.05
C ASP A 127 -6.63 -0.63 -7.14
N ALA A 128 -7.00 -0.04 -6.00
CA ALA A 128 -7.69 1.26 -5.94
C ALA A 128 -6.76 2.42 -5.58
N MET A 129 -5.44 2.23 -5.48
CA MET A 129 -4.48 3.23 -5.03
C MET A 129 -3.24 3.34 -5.93
N GLY A 130 -2.72 2.24 -6.47
CA GLY A 130 -1.42 2.18 -7.16
C GLY A 130 -0.23 2.40 -6.22
N ARG A 131 -0.51 2.51 -4.92
CA ARG A 131 0.41 2.67 -3.78
C ARG A 131 -0.33 2.24 -2.49
N ALA A 132 0.23 2.54 -1.32
CA ALA A 132 -0.53 2.57 -0.07
C ALA A 132 -0.80 4.01 0.40
N PHE A 133 -1.93 4.17 1.08
CA PHE A 133 -2.32 5.41 1.76
C PHE A 133 -2.89 5.10 3.15
N PRO A 134 -2.84 6.06 4.09
CA PRO A 134 -3.20 5.74 5.48
C PRO A 134 -4.70 5.53 5.71
N GLU A 135 -5.58 6.15 4.92
CA GLU A 135 -7.01 6.31 5.25
C GLU A 135 -7.95 5.79 4.13
N ALA A 136 -9.11 5.25 4.52
CA ALA A 136 -9.99 4.49 3.62
C ALA A 136 -10.55 5.29 2.41
N GLN A 137 -10.73 6.61 2.52
CA GLN A 137 -11.16 7.45 1.39
C GLN A 137 -10.08 7.63 0.32
N MET A 138 -8.81 7.31 0.62
CA MET A 138 -7.69 7.51 -0.29
C MET A 138 -7.62 6.37 -1.31
N VAL A 139 -8.74 6.14 -1.99
CA VAL A 139 -8.90 5.21 -3.10
C VAL A 139 -9.47 5.94 -4.33
N THR A 140 -9.11 5.50 -5.52
CA THR A 140 -9.61 6.05 -6.79
C THR A 140 -11.12 5.93 -6.91
N PHE A 141 -11.73 4.95 -6.24
CA PHE A 141 -13.18 4.78 -6.15
C PHE A 141 -13.86 5.99 -5.53
N PHE A 142 -13.28 6.55 -4.47
CA PHE A 142 -13.76 7.77 -3.84
C PHE A 142 -13.59 8.99 -4.76
N LEU A 143 -12.48 9.06 -5.50
CA LEU A 143 -12.25 10.11 -6.50
C LEU A 143 -13.34 10.11 -7.58
N ASP A 144 -13.82 8.93 -7.98
CA ASP A 144 -14.89 8.73 -8.97
C ASP A 144 -16.32 8.69 -8.35
N ASP A 145 -16.47 9.19 -7.12
CA ASP A 145 -17.74 9.32 -6.38
C ASP A 145 -18.48 7.98 -6.18
N LEU A 146 -17.75 6.87 -6.13
CA LEU A 146 -18.29 5.57 -5.78
C LEU A 146 -18.45 5.46 -4.26
N THR A 147 -19.51 4.80 -3.83
CA THR A 147 -19.83 4.60 -2.43
C THR A 147 -19.05 3.42 -1.88
N SER A 148 -18.45 3.59 -0.70
CA SER A 148 -17.78 2.50 0.03
C SER A 148 -18.77 1.49 0.58
N ALA A 149 -19.96 1.95 0.95
CA ALA A 149 -20.97 1.17 1.62
C ALA A 149 -21.56 0.04 0.74
N PRO A 150 -21.98 -1.08 1.36
CA PRO A 150 -21.72 -1.43 2.77
C PRO A 150 -20.24 -1.72 3.03
N ASN A 151 -19.81 -1.54 4.28
CA ASN A 151 -18.51 -2.01 4.76
C ASN A 151 -18.72 -3.13 5.77
N THR A 152 -17.92 -4.18 5.70
CA THR A 152 -18.00 -5.30 6.64
C THR A 152 -16.66 -5.52 7.32
N LEU A 153 -16.65 -5.52 8.64
CA LEU A 153 -15.46 -5.71 9.46
C LEU A 153 -15.57 -7.00 10.26
N ALA A 154 -14.46 -7.69 10.47
CA ALA A 154 -14.42 -8.86 11.34
C ALA A 154 -13.07 -9.02 12.08
N ASP A 155 -13.13 -9.53 13.30
CA ASP A 155 -11.96 -9.81 14.15
C ASP A 155 -11.69 -11.31 14.32
N GLU A 156 -10.57 -11.65 14.95
CA GLU A 156 -10.13 -13.01 15.21
C GLU A 156 -11.00 -13.76 16.23
N LYS A 157 -11.83 -13.02 16.99
CA LYS A 157 -12.75 -13.57 17.99
C LYS A 157 -14.07 -14.05 17.36
N GLY A 158 -14.30 -13.71 16.08
CA GLY A 158 -15.50 -14.06 15.34
C GLY A 158 -16.60 -13.00 15.41
N ASN A 159 -16.30 -11.79 15.88
CA ASN A 159 -17.23 -10.67 15.79
C ASN A 159 -17.27 -10.17 14.34
N ALA A 160 -18.45 -9.75 13.87
CA ALA A 160 -18.62 -9.10 12.58
C ALA A 160 -19.52 -7.87 12.72
N VAL A 161 -19.21 -6.80 11.98
CA VAL A 161 -19.96 -5.54 11.97
C VAL A 161 -20.20 -5.10 10.53
N ILE A 162 -21.40 -4.59 10.26
CA ILE A 162 -21.75 -3.96 8.97
C ILE A 162 -21.94 -2.47 9.22
N LEU A 163 -21.28 -1.64 8.41
CA LEU A 163 -21.43 -0.19 8.41
C LEU A 163 -22.00 0.25 7.07
N ASN A 164 -22.88 1.27 7.10
CA ASN A 164 -23.39 1.94 5.91
C ASN A 164 -22.98 3.42 5.96
N PRO A 165 -21.68 3.74 5.78
CA PRO A 165 -21.23 5.12 5.78
C PRO A 165 -21.79 5.88 4.56
N ILE A 166 -21.94 7.19 4.70
CA ILE A 166 -22.44 8.03 3.60
C ILE A 166 -21.38 8.24 2.50
N ASP A 167 -20.09 8.11 2.85
CA ASP A 167 -18.95 8.30 1.95
C ASP A 167 -17.67 7.65 2.51
N GLY A 168 -16.53 7.80 1.81
CA GLY A 168 -15.22 7.29 2.23
C GLY A 168 -14.67 7.91 3.52
N MET A 169 -14.98 9.19 3.79
CA MET A 169 -14.52 9.87 5.01
C MET A 169 -15.23 9.30 6.25
N TRP A 170 -16.55 9.09 6.15
CA TRP A 170 -17.32 8.43 7.20
C TRP A 170 -17.01 6.95 7.32
N SER A 171 -16.64 6.29 6.21
CA SER A 171 -16.10 4.93 6.23
C SER A 171 -14.90 4.84 7.17
N GLU A 172 -13.85 5.64 6.93
CA GLU A 172 -12.66 5.69 7.78
C GLU A 172 -13.03 5.99 9.23
N ARG A 173 -13.80 7.04 9.49
CA ARG A 173 -14.15 7.47 10.84
C ARG A 173 -14.88 6.40 11.65
N LEU A 174 -15.88 5.76 11.06
CA LEU A 174 -16.68 4.75 11.76
C LEU A 174 -15.91 3.44 11.91
N ALA A 175 -15.26 2.97 10.84
CA ALA A 175 -14.50 1.74 10.86
C ALA A 175 -13.31 1.83 11.82
N ARG A 176 -12.62 2.98 11.90
CA ARG A 176 -11.50 3.19 12.85
C ARG A 176 -11.92 3.03 14.31
N ALA A 177 -13.09 3.54 14.68
CA ALA A 177 -13.63 3.38 16.04
C ALA A 177 -13.95 1.92 16.37
N VAL A 178 -14.45 1.15 15.39
CA VAL A 178 -14.72 -0.29 15.56
C VAL A 178 -13.41 -1.08 15.67
N VAL A 179 -12.42 -0.79 14.81
CA VAL A 179 -11.10 -1.43 14.79
C VAL A 179 -10.39 -1.29 16.13
N GLU A 180 -10.50 -0.12 16.77
CA GLU A 180 -9.95 0.10 18.11
C GLU A 180 -10.52 -0.90 19.13
N GLN A 181 -11.83 -1.10 19.14
CA GLN A 181 -12.50 -2.06 20.04
C GLN A 181 -12.18 -3.53 19.69
N MET A 182 -11.88 -3.81 18.42
CA MET A 182 -11.41 -5.12 17.95
C MET A 182 -9.94 -5.38 18.29
N GLY A 183 -9.28 -4.51 19.07
CA GLY A 183 -7.87 -4.68 19.44
C GLY A 183 -6.91 -4.17 18.35
N ALA A 184 -7.27 -3.05 17.72
CA ALA A 184 -6.46 -2.27 16.79
C ALA A 184 -6.03 -2.99 15.49
N ALA A 185 -6.65 -4.13 15.16
CA ALA A 185 -6.48 -4.80 13.86
C ALA A 185 -7.69 -5.71 13.56
N CYS A 186 -8.26 -5.57 12.37
CA CYS A 186 -9.35 -6.42 11.88
C CYS A 186 -9.24 -6.60 10.35
N ALA A 187 -10.03 -7.51 9.79
CA ALA A 187 -10.29 -7.55 8.35
C ALA A 187 -11.41 -6.57 7.99
N ILE A 188 -11.38 -6.02 6.79
CA ILE A 188 -12.43 -5.17 6.22
C ILE A 188 -12.68 -5.55 4.76
N CYS A 189 -13.94 -5.50 4.34
CA CYS A 189 -14.33 -5.40 2.94
C CYS A 189 -15.17 -4.13 2.80
N ASP A 190 -14.85 -3.33 1.81
CA ASP A 190 -15.55 -2.10 1.42
C ASP A 190 -15.59 -2.04 -0.11
N TYR A 191 -16.31 -1.06 -0.67
CA TYR A 191 -16.41 -0.87 -2.12
C TYR A 191 -16.76 -2.17 -2.90
N PRO A 192 -17.89 -2.83 -2.62
CA PRO A 192 -18.40 -3.85 -3.52
C PRO A 192 -18.80 -3.19 -4.85
N LEU A 193 -18.14 -3.56 -5.93
CA LEU A 193 -18.30 -2.90 -7.23
C LEU A 193 -18.79 -3.86 -8.32
N ARG A 194 -19.58 -3.30 -9.24
CA ARG A 194 -19.86 -3.92 -10.52
C ARG A 194 -18.64 -3.80 -11.44
N GLY A 195 -18.46 -4.76 -12.34
CA GLY A 195 -17.33 -4.79 -13.25
C GLY A 195 -17.16 -3.51 -14.10
N ASN A 196 -18.24 -2.85 -14.48
CA ASN A 196 -18.16 -1.56 -15.19
C ASN A 196 -17.57 -0.43 -14.32
N GLN A 197 -17.92 -0.38 -13.04
CA GLN A 197 -17.39 0.58 -12.06
C GLN A 197 -15.92 0.27 -11.78
N LEU A 198 -15.58 -1.01 -11.59
CA LEU A 198 -14.21 -1.45 -11.36
C LEU A 198 -13.30 -1.07 -12.54
N LYS A 199 -13.71 -1.36 -13.78
CA LYS A 199 -12.95 -1.00 -15.00
C LYS A 199 -12.74 0.50 -15.17
N ARG A 200 -13.74 1.31 -14.78
CA ARG A 200 -13.65 2.78 -14.86
C ARG A 200 -12.65 3.35 -13.86
N SER A 201 -12.63 2.78 -12.65
CA SER A 201 -12.06 3.46 -11.50
C SER A 201 -10.74 2.88 -10.99
N ALA A 202 -10.56 1.56 -11.06
CA ALA A 202 -9.36 0.89 -10.56
C ALA A 202 -8.11 1.23 -11.39
N ILE A 203 -6.94 1.08 -10.78
CA ILE A 203 -5.65 1.15 -11.44
C ILE A 203 -5.28 -0.27 -11.87
N LYS A 204 -5.11 -0.45 -13.17
CA LYS A 204 -4.87 -1.76 -13.79
C LYS A 204 -3.42 -2.21 -13.63
N GLY A 205 -3.20 -3.51 -13.46
CA GLY A 205 -1.90 -4.15 -13.65
C GLY A 205 -0.94 -4.04 -12.46
N THR A 206 -1.44 -3.71 -11.27
CA THR A 206 -0.59 -3.36 -10.13
C THR A 206 -0.02 -4.58 -9.42
N LEU A 207 -0.71 -5.72 -9.41
CA LEU A 207 -0.12 -6.99 -8.96
C LEU A 207 0.94 -7.46 -9.95
N SER A 208 0.72 -7.29 -11.25
CA SER A 208 1.75 -7.57 -12.26
C SER A 208 2.97 -6.68 -12.09
N LEU A 209 2.79 -5.37 -11.88
CA LEU A 209 3.90 -4.45 -11.61
C LEU A 209 4.67 -4.85 -10.36
N ALA A 210 3.98 -5.16 -9.26
CA ALA A 210 4.61 -5.65 -8.04
C ALA A 210 5.41 -6.93 -8.29
N GLN A 211 4.86 -7.89 -9.02
CA GLN A 211 5.60 -9.09 -9.39
C GLN A 211 6.86 -8.76 -10.21
N ASP A 212 6.74 -7.89 -11.22
CA ASP A 212 7.86 -7.55 -12.08
C ASP A 212 9.01 -6.88 -11.29
N ILE A 213 8.67 -6.00 -10.36
CA ILE A 213 9.62 -5.38 -9.42
C ILE A 213 10.29 -6.44 -8.54
N GLY A 214 9.51 -7.30 -7.89
CA GLY A 214 10.06 -8.32 -6.99
C GLY A 214 10.95 -9.33 -7.71
N ARG A 215 10.51 -9.79 -8.89
CA ARG A 215 11.30 -10.68 -9.76
C ARG A 215 12.62 -10.02 -10.14
N MET A 216 12.58 -8.76 -10.55
CA MET A 216 13.77 -7.99 -10.91
C MET A 216 14.74 -7.89 -9.72
N LEU A 217 14.26 -7.53 -8.53
CA LEU A 217 15.10 -7.42 -7.34
C LEU A 217 15.72 -8.77 -6.94
N ARG A 218 14.93 -9.85 -6.98
CA ARG A 218 15.39 -11.22 -6.72
C ARG A 218 16.49 -11.65 -7.68
N GLN A 219 16.34 -11.33 -8.97
CA GLN A 219 17.34 -11.65 -9.99
C GLN A 219 18.58 -10.76 -9.91
N ALA A 220 18.41 -9.46 -9.62
CA ALA A 220 19.51 -8.50 -9.52
C ALA A 220 20.52 -8.90 -8.42
N HIS A 221 20.01 -9.45 -7.31
CA HIS A 221 20.84 -10.00 -6.23
C HIS A 221 21.72 -11.17 -6.70
N GLN A 222 21.24 -11.97 -7.65
CA GLN A 222 21.97 -13.13 -8.18
C GLN A 222 23.00 -12.74 -9.24
N SER A 223 22.73 -11.68 -10.02
CA SER A 223 23.57 -11.26 -11.15
C SER A 223 24.60 -10.18 -10.84
N GLY A 224 24.60 -9.60 -9.64
CA GLY A 224 25.53 -8.52 -9.24
C GLY A 224 25.26 -7.17 -9.90
N SER A 225 24.06 -6.97 -10.47
CA SER A 225 23.61 -5.70 -11.03
C SER A 225 23.23 -4.71 -9.93
N HIS A 226 23.36 -3.40 -10.16
CA HIS A 226 22.91 -2.37 -9.21
C HIS A 226 21.38 -2.38 -9.05
N PRO A 227 20.84 -2.88 -7.93
CA PRO A 227 19.41 -3.14 -7.79
C PRO A 227 18.60 -1.85 -7.74
N VAL A 228 19.10 -0.82 -7.05
CA VAL A 228 18.46 0.50 -6.98
C VAL A 228 18.32 1.12 -8.37
N GLN A 229 19.38 1.13 -9.19
CA GLN A 229 19.33 1.67 -10.55
C GLN A 229 18.33 0.92 -11.45
N SER A 230 18.16 -0.38 -11.20
CA SER A 230 17.18 -1.19 -11.92
C SER A 230 15.75 -0.87 -11.48
N LEU A 231 15.52 -0.62 -10.19
CA LEU A 231 14.25 -0.10 -9.67
C LEU A 231 13.88 1.23 -10.31
N LEU A 232 14.81 2.20 -10.34
CA LEU A 232 14.55 3.53 -10.90
C LEU A 232 14.09 3.47 -12.36
N LYS A 233 14.66 2.57 -13.17
CA LYS A 233 14.25 2.38 -14.57
C LYS A 233 12.83 1.83 -14.70
N VAL A 234 12.45 0.89 -13.85
CA VAL A 234 11.10 0.29 -13.89
C VAL A 234 10.05 1.30 -13.40
N LEU A 235 10.40 2.10 -12.38
CA LEU A 235 9.49 3.03 -11.73
C LEU A 235 9.48 4.43 -12.34
N ASN A 236 10.39 4.72 -13.30
CA ASN A 236 10.73 6.08 -13.71
C ASN A 236 11.05 6.98 -12.49
N GLY A 237 11.80 6.42 -11.55
CA GLY A 237 12.08 7.03 -10.25
C GLY A 237 13.42 7.74 -10.18
N TYR A 238 13.62 8.43 -9.05
CA TYR A 238 14.80 9.22 -8.72
C TYR A 238 15.30 8.86 -7.33
N ILE A 239 16.62 8.85 -7.14
CA ILE A 239 17.20 8.88 -5.78
C ILE A 239 17.16 10.34 -5.33
N VAL A 240 16.47 10.62 -4.24
CA VAL A 240 16.32 11.98 -3.70
C VAL A 240 17.20 12.25 -2.49
N ALA A 241 17.70 11.20 -1.83
CA ALA A 241 18.68 11.28 -0.76
C ALA A 241 19.42 9.95 -0.61
N SER A 242 20.73 9.98 -0.32
CA SER A 242 21.52 8.79 0.00
C SER A 242 22.27 9.00 1.31
N GLY A 243 22.19 8.06 2.24
CA GLY A 243 22.86 8.26 3.53
C GLY A 243 22.66 7.16 4.56
N LYS A 244 23.01 7.48 5.80
CA LYS A 244 22.86 6.58 6.94
C LYS A 244 21.79 7.12 7.88
N ILE A 245 20.88 6.26 8.31
CA ILE A 245 19.89 6.64 9.33
C ILE A 245 20.61 6.97 10.65
N VAL A 246 20.40 8.18 11.16
CA VAL A 246 20.99 8.69 12.41
C VAL A 246 19.96 8.94 13.50
N ASP A 247 18.68 9.04 13.17
CA ASP A 247 17.59 9.12 14.14
C ASP A 247 16.28 8.57 13.57
N VAL A 248 15.46 7.97 14.42
CA VAL A 248 14.11 7.49 14.09
C VAL A 248 13.20 7.82 15.27
N ALA A 249 12.24 8.71 15.05
CA ALA A 249 11.22 9.06 16.03
C ALA A 249 9.86 8.55 15.54
N ARG A 250 9.21 7.68 16.32
CA ARG A 250 7.89 7.12 16.01
C ARG A 250 6.99 7.18 17.22
N ARG A 251 5.73 7.57 17.01
CA ARG A 251 4.67 7.56 18.02
C ARG A 251 3.37 7.06 17.40
N THR A 252 2.57 6.33 18.16
CA THR A 252 1.22 5.94 17.72
C THR A 252 0.22 6.95 18.22
N THR A 253 -0.41 7.71 17.32
CA THR A 253 -1.42 8.72 17.66
C THR A 253 -2.61 8.63 16.72
N GLY A 254 -3.82 8.57 17.28
CA GLY A 254 -5.06 8.48 16.48
C GLY A 254 -5.19 7.20 15.65
N GLY A 255 -4.54 6.11 16.05
CA GLY A 255 -4.54 4.84 15.30
C GLY A 255 -3.46 4.73 14.22
N PHE A 256 -2.64 5.77 14.04
CA PHE A 256 -1.57 5.80 13.04
C PHE A 256 -0.18 5.85 13.67
N ALA A 257 0.80 5.21 13.04
CA ALA A 257 2.21 5.37 13.36
C ALA A 257 2.75 6.65 12.69
N ARG A 258 2.89 7.73 13.44
CA ARG A 258 3.42 9.01 12.96
C ARG A 258 4.85 9.21 13.40
N GLY A 259 5.68 9.77 12.53
CA GLY A 259 7.07 9.95 12.86
C GLY A 259 7.93 10.57 11.78
N GLN A 260 9.23 10.54 12.04
CA GLN A 260 10.25 10.98 11.11
C GLN A 260 11.47 10.07 11.20
N VAL A 261 12.21 10.01 10.10
CA VAL A 261 13.55 9.44 10.01
C VAL A 261 14.52 10.51 9.55
N VAL A 262 15.67 10.60 10.22
CA VAL A 262 16.75 11.53 9.88
C VAL A 262 17.91 10.74 9.29
N ILE A 263 18.39 11.20 8.14
CA ILE A 263 19.42 10.56 7.33
C ILE A 263 20.59 11.52 7.18
N ASP A 264 21.77 11.09 7.63
CA ASP A 264 23.04 11.80 7.43
C ASP A 264 23.63 11.40 6.08
N GLY A 265 23.84 12.40 5.22
CA GLY A 265 24.20 12.20 3.82
C GLY A 265 25.57 11.53 3.65
N MET A 266 25.67 10.63 2.66
CA MET A 266 26.89 9.91 2.33
C MET A 266 27.26 10.07 0.86
N GLY A 267 28.52 9.79 0.52
CA GLY A 267 28.99 9.87 -0.87
C GLY A 267 28.89 11.29 -1.42
N ASN A 268 28.08 11.46 -2.48
CA ASN A 268 27.83 12.76 -3.10
C ASN A 268 27.02 13.71 -2.19
N ASP A 269 26.26 13.15 -1.24
CA ASP A 269 25.43 13.92 -0.31
C ASP A 269 26.17 14.22 1.01
N LYS A 270 27.48 14.01 1.08
CA LYS A 270 28.23 14.17 2.32
C LYS A 270 28.15 15.61 2.86
N GLY A 271 27.70 15.74 4.11
CA GLY A 271 27.50 17.03 4.78
C GLY A 271 26.08 17.58 4.66
N GLU A 272 25.22 16.91 3.88
CA GLU A 272 23.78 17.13 3.89
C GLU A 272 23.09 16.29 4.96
N SER A 273 21.91 16.74 5.38
CA SER A 273 21.00 16.00 6.25
C SER A 273 19.63 16.01 5.59
N PHE A 274 18.93 14.88 5.68
CA PHE A 274 17.61 14.69 5.09
C PHE A 274 16.64 14.19 6.14
N THR A 275 15.38 14.59 6.02
CA THR A 275 14.31 14.10 6.88
C THR A 275 13.18 13.57 6.01
N VAL A 276 12.67 12.39 6.36
CA VAL A 276 11.45 11.81 5.76
C VAL A 276 10.37 11.70 6.83
N LEU A 277 9.21 12.29 6.57
CA LEU A 277 8.04 12.29 7.44
C LEU A 277 7.06 11.20 7.00
N PHE A 278 6.43 10.54 7.97
CA PHE A 278 5.51 9.44 7.71
C PHE A 278 4.30 9.40 8.64
N GLN A 279 3.20 8.86 8.14
CA GLN A 279 2.00 8.43 8.87
C GLN A 279 1.62 7.06 8.30
N ASN A 280 2.08 5.96 8.94
CA ASN A 280 2.13 4.60 8.37
C ASN A 280 3.01 4.51 7.09
N GLU A 281 2.67 5.29 6.06
CA GLU A 281 3.41 5.45 4.81
C GLU A 281 4.31 6.69 4.85
N LEU A 282 5.37 6.69 4.05
CA LEU A 282 6.30 7.80 3.81
C LEU A 282 5.60 8.84 2.92
N LEU A 283 5.50 10.08 3.40
CA LEU A 283 4.66 11.12 2.78
C LEU A 283 5.42 12.34 2.29
N LEU A 284 6.55 12.69 2.91
CA LEU A 284 7.31 13.89 2.53
C LEU A 284 8.80 13.68 2.84
N ALA A 285 9.66 14.02 1.89
CA ALA A 285 11.11 14.07 2.07
C ALA A 285 11.64 15.48 1.80
N TYR A 286 12.53 15.97 2.65
CA TYR A 286 13.14 17.29 2.51
C TYR A 286 14.59 17.33 3.02
N ARG A 287 15.38 18.26 2.49
CA ARG A 287 16.75 18.55 2.93
C ARG A 287 16.71 19.36 4.22
N SER A 288 17.13 18.76 5.33
CA SER A 288 17.06 19.32 6.68
C SER A 288 18.38 19.90 7.20
N SER A 289 19.46 19.88 6.40
CA SER A 289 20.75 20.50 6.74
C SER A 289 20.66 21.99 7.06
N GLN A 290 19.71 22.69 6.44
CA GLN A 290 19.56 24.14 6.53
C GLN A 290 18.34 24.58 7.36
N MET A 291 17.27 23.78 7.37
CA MET A 291 16.01 24.09 8.05
C MET A 291 15.41 22.83 8.65
N THR A 292 14.88 22.93 9.87
CA THR A 292 14.25 21.79 10.55
C THR A 292 12.83 21.49 10.05
N VAL A 293 12.24 22.37 9.24
CA VAL A 293 10.88 22.24 8.71
C VAL A 293 10.89 22.18 7.17
N PRO A 294 9.92 21.48 6.55
CA PRO A 294 9.80 21.46 5.10
C PRO A 294 9.30 22.81 4.57
N THR A 295 9.89 23.24 3.47
CA THR A 295 9.51 24.41 2.66
C THR A 295 9.59 24.03 1.19
N GLN A 296 9.10 24.89 0.30
CA GLN A 296 9.19 24.61 -1.15
C GLN A 296 10.61 24.60 -1.69
N ASP A 297 11.56 25.25 -1.01
CA ASP A 297 12.94 25.35 -1.45
C ASP A 297 13.77 24.12 -1.07
N ASN A 298 13.43 23.46 0.04
CA ASN A 298 14.14 22.26 0.51
C ASN A 298 13.37 20.96 0.25
N LEU A 299 12.21 21.02 -0.41
CA LEU A 299 11.39 19.86 -0.73
C LEU A 299 12.08 18.95 -1.75
N LEU A 300 12.12 17.65 -1.46
CA LEU A 300 12.72 16.64 -2.32
C LEU A 300 11.67 15.72 -2.94
N ALA A 301 10.65 15.34 -2.18
CA ALA A 301 9.52 14.57 -2.65
C ALA A 301 8.30 14.77 -1.73
N VAL A 302 7.11 14.64 -2.28
CA VAL A 302 5.86 14.77 -1.51
C VAL A 302 4.74 13.95 -2.13
N VAL A 303 3.89 13.42 -1.26
CA VAL A 303 2.62 12.74 -1.59
C VAL A 303 1.75 13.63 -2.50
N PRO A 304 0.98 13.08 -3.47
CA PRO A 304 0.70 11.66 -3.75
C PRO A 304 1.80 10.85 -4.43
N ASP A 305 2.90 11.46 -4.91
CA ASP A 305 4.02 10.69 -5.46
C ASP A 305 4.60 9.75 -4.40
N LEU A 306 5.11 8.61 -4.86
CA LEU A 306 5.55 7.53 -3.97
C LEU A 306 6.95 7.83 -3.46
N ILE A 307 7.16 7.54 -2.17
CA ILE A 307 8.46 7.64 -1.50
C ILE A 307 8.74 6.29 -0.86
N SER A 308 9.90 5.70 -1.15
CA SER A 308 10.32 4.43 -0.56
C SER A 308 11.75 4.57 -0.03
N ILE A 309 12.03 3.96 1.13
CA ILE A 309 13.39 3.83 1.65
C ILE A 309 13.85 2.41 1.35
N VAL A 310 15.00 2.30 0.68
CA VAL A 310 15.61 1.01 0.33
C VAL A 310 17.01 0.92 0.92
N ASP A 311 17.44 -0.30 1.24
CA ASP A 311 18.83 -0.58 1.57
C ASP A 311 19.73 -0.27 0.35
N SER A 312 20.76 0.57 0.52
CA SER A 312 21.57 1.09 -0.61
C SER A 312 22.34 -0.01 -1.36
N GLU A 313 22.64 -1.14 -0.71
CA GLU A 313 23.42 -2.22 -1.32
C GLU A 313 22.52 -3.22 -2.04
N THR A 314 21.40 -3.59 -1.40
CA THR A 314 20.52 -4.66 -1.88
C THR A 314 19.29 -4.16 -2.63
N GLY A 315 18.94 -2.89 -2.51
CA GLY A 315 17.71 -2.31 -3.06
C GLY A 315 16.44 -2.84 -2.41
N ARG A 316 16.54 -3.58 -1.30
CA ARG A 316 15.38 -4.12 -0.61
C ARG A 316 14.65 -3.01 0.16
N PRO A 317 13.31 -2.95 0.11
CA PRO A 317 12.54 -1.95 0.83
C PRO A 317 12.66 -2.13 2.34
N ILE A 318 12.66 -1.01 3.05
CA ILE A 318 12.62 -0.96 4.51
C ILE A 318 11.31 -0.27 4.91
N ILE A 319 10.38 -1.05 5.45
CA ILE A 319 9.11 -0.53 5.97
C ILE A 319 9.33 0.34 7.22
N THR A 320 8.39 1.23 7.53
CA THR A 320 8.53 2.18 8.64
C THR A 320 8.72 1.49 9.99
N GLU A 321 8.18 0.29 10.17
CA GLU A 321 8.37 -0.52 11.37
C GLU A 321 9.79 -1.06 11.52
N HIS A 322 10.57 -1.14 10.44
CA HIS A 322 11.91 -1.72 10.37
C HIS A 322 13.02 -0.68 10.18
N LEU A 323 12.70 0.61 10.10
CA LEU A 323 13.70 1.69 10.09
C LEU A 323 14.46 1.72 11.41
N ARG A 324 15.79 1.65 11.36
CA ARG A 324 16.69 1.60 12.52
C ARG A 324 17.94 2.44 12.30
N TYR A 325 18.47 2.97 13.39
CA TYR A 325 19.77 3.64 13.41
C TYR A 325 20.86 2.78 12.74
N GLY A 326 21.69 3.40 11.93
CA GLY A 326 22.88 2.78 11.33
C GLY A 326 22.65 2.10 9.97
N GLN A 327 21.39 1.94 9.54
CA GLN A 327 21.10 1.42 8.19
C GLN A 327 21.58 2.40 7.12
N ARG A 328 22.22 1.88 6.07
CA ARG A 328 22.61 2.63 4.87
C ARG A 328 21.47 2.54 3.87
N VAL A 329 20.93 3.68 3.49
CA VAL A 329 19.68 3.75 2.74
C VAL A 329 19.75 4.76 1.61
N ASP A 330 19.02 4.44 0.54
CA ASP A 330 18.65 5.39 -0.49
C ASP A 330 17.15 5.68 -0.34
N VAL A 331 16.79 6.95 -0.34
CA VAL A 331 15.41 7.41 -0.46
C VAL A 331 15.13 7.57 -1.94
N ILE A 332 14.20 6.77 -2.45
CA ILE A 332 13.74 6.87 -3.83
C ILE A 332 12.34 7.49 -3.87
N ALA A 333 12.08 8.26 -4.91
CA ALA A 333 10.76 8.81 -5.18
C ALA A 333 10.37 8.64 -6.65
N TYR A 334 9.10 8.41 -6.93
CA TYR A 334 8.62 8.10 -8.27
C TYR A 334 7.14 8.48 -8.48
N PRO A 335 6.72 8.69 -9.73
CA PRO A 335 5.41 9.25 -10.04
C PRO A 335 4.25 8.41 -9.51
N CYS A 336 3.23 9.06 -8.95
CA CYS A 336 1.94 8.45 -8.72
C CYS A 336 1.14 8.26 -10.02
N ASN A 337 0.08 7.45 -9.95
CA ASN A 337 -0.88 7.34 -11.04
C ASN A 337 -1.59 8.69 -11.30
N ASP A 338 -1.84 9.02 -12.57
CA ASP A 338 -2.46 10.29 -12.98
C ASP A 338 -3.82 10.57 -12.31
N LYS A 339 -4.56 9.54 -11.88
CA LYS A 339 -5.80 9.71 -11.11
C LYS A 339 -5.59 10.54 -9.83
N TRP A 340 -4.40 10.48 -9.22
CA TRP A 340 -4.04 11.24 -8.02
C TRP A 340 -3.60 12.68 -8.29
N ARG A 341 -3.27 13.01 -9.54
CA ARG A 341 -2.80 14.35 -9.95
C ARG A 341 -3.94 15.31 -10.30
N THR A 342 -5.18 14.87 -10.14
CA THR A 342 -6.37 15.71 -10.29
C THR A 342 -6.54 16.64 -9.08
N PRO A 343 -7.29 17.75 -9.18
CA PRO A 343 -7.58 18.61 -8.03
C PRO A 343 -8.17 17.84 -6.84
N LYS A 344 -9.12 16.93 -7.09
CA LYS A 344 -9.73 16.08 -6.05
C LYS A 344 -8.72 15.07 -5.47
N GLY A 345 -7.84 14.50 -6.30
CA GLY A 345 -6.77 13.63 -5.83
C GLY A 345 -5.78 14.34 -4.90
N ILE A 346 -5.40 15.56 -5.25
CA ILE A 346 -4.50 16.40 -4.43
C ILE A 346 -5.21 16.89 -3.15
N ASP A 347 -6.50 17.21 -3.21
CA ASP A 347 -7.27 17.59 -2.02
C ASP A 347 -7.37 16.44 -1.01
N VAL A 348 -7.61 15.21 -1.49
CA VAL A 348 -7.81 14.02 -0.65
C VAL A 348 -6.49 13.42 -0.14
N ALA A 349 -5.42 13.48 -0.93
CA ALA A 349 -4.18 12.75 -0.66
C ALA A 349 -2.91 13.60 -0.86
N GLY A 350 -3.03 14.92 -1.00
CA GLY A 350 -1.90 15.83 -1.12
C GLY A 350 -1.36 16.32 0.22
N PRO A 351 -0.30 17.14 0.20
CA PRO A 351 0.41 17.58 1.40
C PRO A 351 -0.48 18.35 2.39
N GLU A 352 -1.43 19.15 1.90
CA GLU A 352 -2.32 19.95 2.74
C GLU A 352 -3.22 19.07 3.60
N TYR A 353 -3.72 17.95 3.07
CA TYR A 353 -4.52 16.98 3.82
C TYR A 353 -3.77 16.47 5.06
N PHE A 354 -2.47 16.20 4.90
CA PHE A 354 -1.58 15.74 5.97
C PHE A 354 -1.03 16.88 6.84
N GLY A 355 -1.43 18.13 6.58
CA GLY A 355 -1.00 19.31 7.34
C GLY A 355 0.42 19.77 7.05
N TYR A 356 0.99 19.41 5.91
CA TYR A 356 2.33 19.86 5.52
C TYR A 356 2.30 21.26 4.88
N PRO A 357 3.23 22.17 5.25
CA PRO A 357 3.25 23.55 4.78
C PRO A 357 3.88 23.71 3.38
N VAL A 358 3.56 22.81 2.44
CA VAL A 358 4.08 22.78 1.08
C VAL A 358 2.95 22.50 0.09
N GLN A 359 3.14 22.86 -1.18
CA GLN A 359 2.22 22.52 -2.26
C GLN A 359 2.76 21.32 -3.03
N TYR A 360 1.86 20.51 -3.58
CA TYR A 360 2.25 19.38 -4.42
C TYR A 360 3.03 19.86 -5.66
N VAL A 361 4.19 19.26 -5.87
CA VAL A 361 5.01 19.41 -7.07
C VAL A 361 5.38 18.00 -7.53
N PRO A 362 5.08 17.61 -8.78
CA PRO A 362 5.45 16.29 -9.29
C PRO A 362 6.95 16.03 -9.15
N ILE A 363 7.32 14.79 -8.80
CA ILE A 363 8.71 14.38 -8.57
C ILE A 363 9.59 14.63 -9.80
N GLU A 364 9.03 14.51 -11.00
CA GLU A 364 9.73 14.77 -12.25
C GLU A 364 10.18 16.24 -12.35
N GLN A 365 9.51 17.17 -11.66
CA GLN A 365 9.93 18.57 -11.59
C GLN A 365 10.89 18.82 -10.43
N LEU A 366 10.67 18.18 -9.27
CA LEU A 366 11.54 18.32 -8.09
C LEU A 366 12.94 17.77 -8.35
N ALA A 367 13.05 16.61 -9.03
CA ALA A 367 14.32 15.96 -9.31
C ALA A 367 15.19 16.71 -10.35
N ASN A 368 14.65 17.72 -11.02
CA ASN A 368 15.36 18.56 -11.99
C ASN A 368 15.84 19.91 -11.39
N ARG A 369 15.64 20.14 -10.09
CA ARG A 369 16.15 21.30 -9.35
C ARG A 369 17.56 21.02 -8.83
#